data_AF-M9RG22-F1
#
_entry.id   AF-M9RG22-F1
#
_cell.length_a   1.000
_cell.length_b   1.000
_cell.length_c   1.000
_cell.angle_alpha   90.00
_cell.angle_beta   90.00
_cell.angle_gamma   90.00
#
_symmetry.space_group_name_H-M   'P 1'
#
loop_
_entity.id
_entity.type
_entity.pdbx_description
1 polymer ?
#
loop_
_entity_poly.entity_id
_entity_poly.type
_entity_poly.pdbx_seq_one_letter_code
_entity_poly.pdbx_strand_id
1 'polypeptide(L)'
;MTATDTFFSAWSKADDAARLAIIRDVVTDGCTYDDPRSQGILTGDAAIADYVGNFARMAVGASVVVVKTDLRGACERATIAFRMADGMEQTGKYFIDHDGDKITRMVGFVGTGADS
;
A
#
# COMPACT_ATOMS: atom_id res chain seq x y z
N MET A 1 5.06 1.92 14.33
CA MET A 1 4.64 1.93 12.92
C MET A 1 4.63 0.47 12.50
N THR A 2 3.50 -0.05 12.02
CA THR A 2 3.40 -1.45 11.55
C THR A 2 4.06 -1.60 10.17
N ALA A 3 4.26 -2.84 9.71
CA ALA A 3 4.69 -3.11 8.34
C ALA A 3 3.76 -2.44 7.31
N THR A 4 2.45 -2.47 7.58
CA THR A 4 1.41 -1.82 6.77
C THR A 4 1.54 -0.30 6.77
N ASP A 5 1.73 0.34 7.93
CA ASP A 5 1.96 1.79 8.00
C ASP A 5 3.21 2.21 7.20
N THR A 6 4.30 1.47 7.37
CA THR A 6 5.57 1.71 6.68
C THR A 6 5.40 1.53 5.17
N PHE A 7 4.73 0.48 4.72
CA PHE A 7 4.43 0.25 3.31
C PHE A 7 3.66 1.42 2.69
N PHE A 8 2.57 1.87 3.33
CA PHE A 8 1.77 2.97 2.77
C PHE A 8 2.48 4.33 2.85
N SER A 9 3.44 4.52 3.75
CA SER A 9 4.28 5.72 3.77
C SER A 9 5.13 5.88 2.48
N ALA A 10 5.48 4.77 1.82
CA ALA A 10 6.26 4.76 0.59
C ALA A 10 5.55 5.46 -0.59
N TRP A 11 4.22 5.56 -0.55
CA TRP A 11 3.41 6.19 -1.60
C TRP A 11 3.61 7.70 -1.70
N SER A 12 4.11 8.32 -0.63
CA SER A 12 4.46 9.75 -0.60
C SER A 12 5.96 9.98 -0.88
N LYS A 13 6.73 8.94 -1.22
CA LYS A 13 8.19 8.99 -1.35
C LYS A 13 8.60 9.19 -2.82
N ALA A 14 9.03 10.42 -3.14
CA ALA A 14 9.48 10.79 -4.48
C ALA A 14 10.81 10.13 -4.89
N ASP A 15 11.72 9.91 -3.93
CA ASP A 15 13.01 9.28 -4.19
C ASP A 15 12.86 7.76 -4.39
N ASP A 16 13.25 7.27 -5.58
CA ASP A 16 13.03 5.89 -6.01
C ASP A 16 13.82 4.89 -5.15
N ALA A 17 15.09 5.19 -4.84
CA ALA A 17 15.94 4.29 -4.05
C ALA A 17 15.44 4.15 -2.61
N ALA A 18 15.07 5.26 -1.98
CA ALA A 18 14.52 5.24 -0.63
C ALA A 18 13.12 4.60 -0.59
N ARG A 19 12.30 4.78 -1.64
CA ARG A 19 11.00 4.10 -1.75
C ARG A 19 11.16 2.59 -1.85
N LEU A 20 12.07 2.12 -2.70
CA LEU A 20 12.40 0.70 -2.79
C LEU A 20 12.91 0.15 -1.46
N ALA A 21 13.79 0.87 -0.77
CA ALA A 21 14.29 0.46 0.53
C ALA A 21 13.17 0.30 1.58
N ILE A 22 12.23 1.25 1.63
CA ILE A 22 11.07 1.17 2.53
C ILE A 22 10.21 -0.06 2.22
N ILE A 23 9.92 -0.32 0.95
CA ILE A 23 9.09 -1.47 0.55
C ILE A 23 9.81 -2.77 0.85
N ARG A 24 11.09 -2.91 0.47
CA ARG A 24 11.91 -4.11 0.70
C ARG A 24 12.04 -4.48 2.18
N ASP A 25 12.07 -3.49 3.06
CA ASP A 25 12.16 -3.71 4.50
C ASP A 25 10.94 -4.50 5.04
N VAL A 26 9.74 -4.18 4.51
CA VAL A 26 8.48 -4.67 5.07
C VAL A 26 7.77 -5.73 4.24
N VAL A 27 8.27 -6.07 3.06
CA VAL A 27 7.73 -7.16 2.24
C VAL A 27 8.69 -8.35 2.19
N THR A 28 8.14 -9.53 1.93
CA THR A 28 8.91 -10.72 1.52
C THR A 28 9.35 -10.63 0.06
N ASP A 29 10.41 -11.33 -0.32
CA ASP A 29 10.96 -11.30 -1.69
C ASP A 29 9.92 -11.69 -2.77
N GLY A 30 8.99 -12.58 -2.43
CA GLY A 30 7.90 -13.03 -3.30
C GLY A 30 6.56 -12.33 -3.06
N CYS A 31 6.54 -11.20 -2.37
CA CYS A 31 5.30 -10.52 -2.01
C CYS A 31 4.46 -10.21 -3.25
N THR A 32 3.15 -10.44 -3.16
CA THR A 32 2.21 -10.11 -4.23
C THR A 32 1.35 -8.90 -3.87
N TYR A 33 1.04 -8.06 -4.86
CA TYR A 33 0.20 -6.88 -4.70
C TYR A 33 -0.78 -6.79 -5.87
N ASP A 34 -2.05 -6.53 -5.57
CA ASP A 34 -3.06 -6.23 -6.57
C ASP A 34 -4.08 -5.21 -6.02
N ASP A 35 -4.35 -4.15 -6.77
CA ASP A 35 -5.41 -3.19 -6.54
C ASP A 35 -6.11 -2.88 -7.88
N PRO A 36 -7.19 -2.09 -7.90
CA PRO A 36 -7.94 -1.81 -9.13
C PRO A 36 -7.16 -1.06 -10.22
N ARG A 37 -5.96 -0.56 -9.93
CA ARG A 37 -5.11 0.21 -10.83
C ARG A 37 -3.81 -0.51 -11.20
N SER A 38 -3.32 -1.47 -10.41
CA SER A 38 -2.29 -2.40 -10.85
C SER A 38 -2.90 -3.27 -11.95
N GLN A 39 -2.33 -3.22 -13.16
CA GLN A 39 -2.85 -3.95 -14.32
C GLN A 39 -2.55 -5.46 -14.22
N GLY A 40 -3.08 -6.10 -13.18
CA GLY A 40 -2.77 -7.47 -12.75
C GLY A 40 -1.84 -7.51 -11.53
N ILE A 41 -1.56 -8.74 -11.09
CA ILE A 41 -0.76 -9.02 -9.89
C ILE A 41 0.70 -8.62 -10.11
N LEU A 42 1.19 -7.73 -9.25
CA LEU A 42 2.61 -7.40 -9.12
C LEU A 42 3.29 -8.40 -8.19
N THR A 43 4.52 -8.80 -8.50
CA THR A 43 5.30 -9.74 -7.67
C THR A 43 6.69 -9.17 -7.38
N GLY A 44 7.08 -9.20 -6.12
CA GLY A 44 8.36 -8.71 -5.64
C GLY A 44 8.39 -7.21 -5.40
N ASP A 45 9.32 -6.81 -4.54
CA ASP A 45 9.50 -5.45 -4.06
C ASP A 45 9.76 -4.42 -5.18
N ALA A 46 10.54 -4.78 -6.21
CA ALA A 46 10.88 -3.88 -7.31
C ALA A 46 9.64 -3.51 -8.14
N ALA A 47 8.84 -4.49 -8.54
CA ALA A 47 7.62 -4.26 -9.32
C ALA A 47 6.61 -3.40 -8.54
N ILE A 48 6.48 -3.68 -7.23
CA ILE A 48 5.63 -2.91 -6.35
C ILE A 48 6.17 -1.47 -6.19
N ALA A 49 7.47 -1.30 -5.97
CA ALA A 49 8.09 0.02 -5.80
C ALA A 49 8.00 0.90 -7.05
N ASP A 50 8.09 0.31 -8.24
CA ASP A 50 7.89 1.02 -9.51
C ASP A 50 6.45 1.49 -9.67
N TYR A 51 5.47 0.62 -9.38
CA TYR A 51 4.06 0.97 -9.38
C TYR A 51 3.73 2.09 -8.39
N VAL A 52 4.16 1.97 -7.14
CA VAL A 52 3.99 2.99 -6.11
C VAL A 52 4.69 4.30 -6.52
N GLY A 53 5.82 4.22 -7.22
CA GLY A 53 6.53 5.38 -7.77
C GLY A 53 5.74 6.15 -8.81
N ASN A 54 4.99 5.45 -9.67
CA ASN A 54 4.09 6.10 -10.62
C ASN A 54 3.03 6.92 -9.90
N PHE A 55 2.44 6.39 -8.82
CA PHE A 55 1.53 7.16 -8.00
C PHE A 55 2.21 8.39 -7.41
N ALA A 56 3.37 8.24 -6.75
CA ALA A 56 4.09 9.35 -6.10
C ALA A 56 4.43 10.49 -7.07
N ARG A 57 4.75 10.17 -8.33
CA ARG A 57 5.01 11.16 -9.39
C ARG A 57 3.75 11.84 -9.91
N MET A 58 2.63 11.11 -10.00
CA MET A 58 1.37 11.66 -10.50
C MET A 58 0.62 12.47 -9.43
N ALA A 59 0.76 12.08 -8.16
CA ALA A 59 0.06 12.63 -7.02
C ALA A 59 1.02 13.43 -6.11
N VAL A 60 1.76 14.37 -6.69
CA VAL A 60 2.74 15.18 -5.94
C VAL A 60 2.05 15.90 -4.78
N GLY A 61 2.62 15.76 -3.58
CA GLY A 61 2.08 16.34 -2.34
C GLY A 61 0.95 15.52 -1.70
N ALA A 62 0.57 14.38 -2.27
CA ALA A 62 -0.37 13.47 -1.62
C ALA A 62 0.24 12.83 -0.37
N SER A 63 -0.64 12.46 0.57
CA SER A 63 -0.31 11.61 1.71
C SER A 63 -1.19 10.36 1.71
N VAL A 64 -0.57 9.20 1.91
CA VAL A 64 -1.27 7.92 2.00
C VAL A 64 -1.06 7.35 3.38
N VAL A 65 -2.15 7.13 4.11
CA VAL A 65 -2.09 6.74 5.52
C VAL A 65 -3.08 5.63 5.84
N VAL A 66 -2.71 4.79 6.79
CA VAL A 66 -3.59 3.79 7.38
C VAL A 66 -4.53 4.49 8.36
N VAL A 67 -5.83 4.36 8.14
CA VAL A 67 -6.88 5.01 8.95
C VAL A 67 -7.41 4.07 10.02
N LYS A 68 -7.55 2.79 9.67
CA LYS A 68 -8.10 1.77 10.55
C LYS A 68 -7.56 0.41 10.17
N THR A 69 -7.29 -0.42 11.15
CA THR A 69 -6.89 -1.82 10.96
C THR A 69 -7.74 -2.73 11.83
N ASP A 70 -7.82 -3.99 11.43
CA ASP A 70 -8.48 -5.08 12.13
C ASP A 70 -7.70 -6.36 11.81
N LEU A 71 -7.24 -7.06 12.83
CA LEU A 71 -6.30 -8.18 12.70
C LEU A 71 -6.93 -9.49 13.18
N ARG A 72 -6.81 -10.54 12.37
CA ARG A 72 -7.24 -11.90 12.72
C ARG A 72 -6.15 -12.91 12.33
N GLY A 73 -5.39 -13.37 13.32
CA GLY A 73 -4.21 -14.19 13.05
C GLY A 73 -3.18 -13.37 12.27
N ALA A 74 -2.73 -13.88 11.13
CA ALA A 74 -1.80 -13.20 10.23
C ALA A 74 -2.50 -12.36 9.14
N CYS A 75 -3.83 -12.32 9.13
CA CYS A 75 -4.61 -11.58 8.14
C CYS A 75 -5.06 -10.24 8.73
N GLU A 76 -4.67 -9.15 8.09
CA GLU A 76 -5.07 -7.79 8.42
C GLU A 76 -6.06 -7.24 7.38
N ARG A 77 -7.09 -6.55 7.87
CA ARG A 77 -7.97 -5.73 7.05
C ARG A 77 -7.72 -4.26 7.38
N ALA A 78 -7.24 -3.48 6.40
CA ALA A 78 -6.90 -2.07 6.57
C ALA A 78 -7.83 -1.14 5.76
N THR A 79 -8.17 0.03 6.30
CA THR A 79 -8.67 1.18 5.54
C THR A 79 -7.51 2.13 5.30
N ILE A 80 -7.29 2.51 4.05
CA ILE A 80 -6.25 3.44 3.65
C ILE A 80 -6.91 4.71 3.14
N ALA A 81 -6.44 5.88 3.56
CA ALA A 81 -6.82 7.16 2.99
C ALA A 81 -5.73 7.65 2.04
N PHE A 82 -6.12 7.93 0.80
CA PHE A 82 -5.32 8.62 -0.21
C PHE A 82 -5.77 10.08 -0.23
N ARG A 83 -4.99 10.94 0.41
CA ARG A 83 -5.26 12.38 0.53
C ARG A 83 -4.43 13.12 -0.50
N MET A 84 -5.09 13.73 -1.47
CA MET A 84 -4.48 14.49 -2.54
C MET A 84 -4.09 15.90 -2.07
N ALA A 85 -3.17 16.56 -2.78
CA ALA A 85 -2.69 17.90 -2.43
C ALA A 85 -3.78 18.99 -2.48
N ASP A 86 -4.84 18.78 -3.26
CA ASP A 86 -6.00 19.66 -3.37
C ASP A 86 -7.06 19.45 -2.28
N GLY A 87 -6.81 18.54 -1.34
CA GLY A 87 -7.70 18.21 -0.24
C GLY A 87 -8.73 17.12 -0.57
N MET A 88 -8.77 16.57 -1.79
CA MET A 88 -9.59 15.39 -2.08
C MET A 88 -9.07 14.18 -1.30
N GLU A 89 -9.99 13.39 -0.73
CA GLU A 89 -9.67 12.13 -0.06
C GLU A 89 -10.44 10.99 -0.73
N GLN A 90 -9.73 9.92 -1.08
CA GLN A 90 -10.31 8.64 -1.49
C GLN A 90 -9.90 7.57 -0.49
N THR A 91 -10.78 6.61 -0.22
CA THR A 91 -10.46 5.47 0.63
C THR A 91 -10.25 4.20 -0.18
N GLY A 92 -9.35 3.34 0.32
CA GLY A 92 -9.18 1.97 -0.16
C GLY A 92 -9.31 0.97 0.98
N LYS A 93 -9.81 -0.22 0.65
CA LYS A 93 -9.93 -1.35 1.57
C LYS A 93 -8.94 -2.43 1.17
N TYR A 94 -8.04 -2.77 2.07
CA TYR A 94 -6.98 -3.75 1.80
C TYR A 94 -7.12 -4.96 2.71
N PHE A 95 -6.87 -6.14 2.15
CA PHE A 95 -6.64 -7.38 2.87
C PHE A 95 -5.16 -7.73 2.70
N ILE A 96 -4.47 -7.92 3.82
CA ILE A 96 -3.01 -7.99 3.90
C ILE A 96 -2.66 -9.25 4.69
N ASP A 97 -1.90 -10.14 4.07
CA ASP A 97 -1.41 -11.35 4.71
C ASP A 97 0.05 -11.14 5.15
N HIS A 98 0.35 -11.49 6.40
CA HIS A 98 1.67 -11.33 7.01
C HIS A 98 2.37 -12.68 7.23
N ASP A 99 3.70 -12.67 7.19
CA ASP A 99 4.59 -13.72 7.71
C ASP A 99 5.56 -13.07 8.70
N GLY A 100 5.29 -13.26 9.98
CA GLY A 100 6.00 -12.55 11.05
C GLY A 100 5.81 -11.04 10.96
N ASP A 101 6.90 -10.31 10.73
CA ASP A 101 6.94 -8.86 10.61
C ASP A 101 6.85 -8.35 9.15
N LYS A 102 6.79 -9.28 8.17
CA LYS A 102 6.75 -8.96 6.75
C LYS A 102 5.39 -9.23 6.13
N ILE A 103 5.07 -8.43 5.11
CA ILE A 103 3.92 -8.63 4.25
C ILE A 103 4.26 -9.66 3.16
N THR A 104 3.32 -10.59 2.91
CA THR A 104 3.40 -11.60 1.86
C THR A 104 2.43 -11.34 0.71
N ARG A 105 1.30 -10.70 1.00
CA ARG A 105 0.27 -10.41 0.01
C ARG A 105 -0.57 -9.21 0.38
N MET A 106 -0.92 -8.40 -0.60
CA MET A 106 -1.93 -7.35 -0.48
C MET A 106 -2.94 -7.41 -1.62
N VAL A 107 -4.22 -7.30 -1.28
CA VAL A 107 -5.30 -7.12 -2.25
C VAL A 107 -6.14 -5.92 -1.84
N GLY A 108 -6.23 -4.92 -2.71
CA GLY A 108 -6.94 -3.66 -2.52
C GLY A 108 -8.26 -3.56 -3.29
N PHE A 109 -9.22 -2.83 -2.73
CA PHE A 109 -10.49 -2.48 -3.34
C PHE A 109 -10.79 -0.98 -3.14
N VAL A 110 -11.61 -0.40 -4.02
CA VAL A 110 -12.08 0.99 -3.87
C VAL A 110 -13.04 1.11 -2.69
N GLY A 111 -12.93 2.23 -1.97
CA GLY A 111 -13.84 2.57 -0.88
C GLY A 111 -13.60 1.75 0.38
N THR A 112 -14.62 1.66 1.22
CA THR A 112 -14.56 0.95 2.51
C THR A 112 -15.18 -0.45 2.47
N GLY A 113 -15.77 -0.84 1.33
CA GLY A 113 -16.48 -2.11 1.16
C GLY A 113 -17.93 -2.09 1.64
N ALA A 114 -18.50 -0.92 1.94
CA ALA A 114 -19.95 -0.76 2.03
C ALA A 114 -20.54 -0.52 0.64
N ASP A 115 -21.75 -1.01 0.38
CA ASP A 115 -22.44 -0.78 -0.89
C ASP A 115 -22.58 0.73 -1.14
N SER A 116 -22.20 1.15 -2.35
CA SER A 116 -22.41 2.50 -2.88
C SER A 116 -23.85 2.70 -3.34
#